data_AF-A0A485KQI8-F1
#
_entry.id   AF-A0A485KQI8-F1
#
_cell.length_a   1.000
_cell.length_b   1.000
_cell.length_c   1.000
_cell.angle_alpha   90.00
_cell.angle_beta   90.00
_cell.angle_gamma   90.00
#
_symmetry.space_group_name_H-M   'P 1'
#
loop_
_entity.id
_entity.type
_entity.pdbx_description
1 polymer ?
#
loop_
_entity_poly.entity_id
_entity_poly.type
_entity_poly.pdbx_seq_one_letter_code
_entity_poly.pdbx_strand_id
1 'polypeptide(L)'
;MNSTLPEPDAFEANLPRLVAAYAAGLVAFALSFATTFHWTRHIHATHNVSQVPELTLIKFNTRLLRILCLVLLSIQLALCAHAMSMPDSGKSSSFFDSLGRPLGAMLGLAFGFSTNLHASFRIFVVFVLLVLVALDTVSEVRYVSILSCGKKGAVCSASAAITPTRLKLLAARDLVAIAFELWSMLVTAFLSVSIGICVSRYSHRQLSIRNPYSNIRDLLAKQHPELSLKHTV
;
A
#
# COMPACT_ATOMS: atom_id res chain seq x y z
N MET A 1 -36.30 35.95 -13.61
CA MET A 1 -35.47 34.90 -14.25
C MET A 1 -34.38 34.53 -13.27
N ASN A 2 -34.59 33.50 -12.47
CA ASN A 2 -33.54 32.94 -11.61
C ASN A 2 -32.67 32.05 -12.50
N SER A 3 -31.49 32.54 -12.88
CA SER A 3 -30.43 31.72 -13.44
C SER A 3 -29.88 30.83 -12.32
N THR A 4 -30.49 29.67 -12.10
CA THR A 4 -29.85 28.59 -11.36
C THR A 4 -28.66 28.14 -12.19
N LEU A 5 -27.45 28.57 -11.78
CA LEU A 5 -26.21 27.96 -12.23
C LEU A 5 -26.38 26.43 -12.17
N PRO A 6 -26.02 25.67 -13.21
CA PRO A 6 -26.08 24.22 -13.15
C PRO A 6 -25.22 23.78 -11.96
N GLU A 7 -25.86 23.11 -10.99
CA GLU A 7 -25.14 22.51 -9.87
C GLU A 7 -24.07 21.60 -10.49
N PRO A 8 -22.77 21.76 -10.15
CA PRO A 8 -21.71 21.00 -10.79
C PRO A 8 -22.04 19.52 -10.67
N ASP A 9 -21.94 18.80 -11.79
CA ASP A 9 -22.24 17.38 -11.80
C ASP A 9 -21.43 16.72 -10.69
N ALA A 10 -22.07 15.86 -9.90
CA ALA A 10 -21.43 15.28 -8.71
C ALA A 10 -20.12 14.54 -9.01
N PHE A 11 -19.93 14.15 -10.28
CA PHE A 11 -18.69 13.65 -10.83
C PHE A 11 -17.57 14.70 -10.89
N GLU A 12 -17.86 15.91 -11.39
CA GLU A 12 -16.90 17.03 -11.44
C GLU A 12 -16.47 17.47 -10.04
N ALA A 13 -17.40 17.47 -9.08
CA ALA A 13 -17.10 17.80 -7.69
C ALA A 13 -16.23 16.73 -6.99
N ASN A 14 -16.18 15.52 -7.54
CA ASN A 14 -15.46 14.39 -6.96
C ASN A 14 -14.06 14.19 -7.53
N LEU A 15 -13.88 14.53 -8.81
CA LEU A 15 -12.58 14.53 -9.49
C LEU A 15 -11.44 15.19 -8.68
N PRO A 16 -11.59 16.40 -8.08
CA PRO A 16 -10.51 17.01 -7.32
C PRO A 16 -10.13 16.21 -6.07
N ARG A 17 -11.06 15.44 -5.47
CA ARG A 17 -10.77 14.59 -4.32
C ARG A 17 -9.94 13.38 -4.69
N LEU A 18 -10.29 12.74 -5.81
CA LEU A 18 -9.49 11.65 -6.39
C LEU A 18 -8.08 12.14 -6.73
N VAL A 19 -7.97 13.26 -7.46
CA VAL A 19 -6.68 13.87 -7.78
C VAL A 19 -5.86 14.16 -6.52
N ALA A 20 -6.49 14.71 -5.47
CA ALA A 20 -5.81 14.95 -4.20
C ALA A 20 -5.35 13.65 -3.52
N ALA A 21 -6.14 12.58 -3.56
CA ALA A 21 -5.74 11.27 -3.00
C ALA A 21 -4.54 10.66 -3.74
N TYR A 22 -4.54 10.68 -5.08
CA TYR A 22 -3.39 10.25 -5.87
C TYR A 22 -2.15 11.11 -5.60
N ALA A 23 -2.30 12.43 -5.62
CA ALA A 23 -1.20 13.35 -5.34
C ALA A 23 -0.64 13.13 -3.92
N ALA A 24 -1.51 12.90 -2.92
CA ALA A 24 -1.10 12.61 -1.57
C ALA A 24 -0.25 11.33 -1.48
N GLY A 25 -0.64 10.25 -2.18
CA GLY A 25 0.15 9.03 -2.23
C GLY A 25 1.53 9.23 -2.89
N LEU A 26 1.60 10.00 -3.98
CA LEU A 26 2.87 10.34 -4.64
C LEU A 26 3.79 11.17 -3.73
N VAL A 27 3.24 12.20 -3.09
CA VAL A 27 3.98 13.09 -2.18
C VAL A 27 4.45 12.32 -0.95
N ALA A 28 3.60 11.47 -0.36
CA ALA A 28 3.97 10.61 0.75
C ALA A 28 5.13 9.67 0.40
N PHE A 29 5.10 9.08 -0.81
CA PHE A 29 6.22 8.30 -1.32
C PHE A 29 7.49 9.14 -1.41
N ALA A 30 7.47 10.29 -2.07
CA ALA A 30 8.64 11.16 -2.24
C ALA A 30 9.25 11.59 -0.89
N LEU A 31 8.41 12.00 0.07
CA LEU A 31 8.85 12.37 1.42
C LEU A 31 9.42 11.18 2.18
N SER A 32 8.77 10.02 2.14
CA SER A 32 9.28 8.80 2.79
C SER A 32 10.61 8.33 2.20
N PHE A 33 10.79 8.48 0.88
CA PHE A 33 12.03 8.14 0.21
C PHE A 33 13.15 9.13 0.59
N ALA A 34 12.88 10.44 0.50
CA ALA A 34 13.86 11.46 0.85
C ALA A 34 14.30 11.33 2.33
N THR A 35 13.36 11.15 3.24
CA THR A 35 13.66 10.98 4.67
C THR A 35 14.46 9.71 4.94
N THR A 36 14.07 8.56 4.38
CA THR A 36 14.83 7.31 4.56
C THR A 36 16.23 7.39 3.94
N PHE A 37 16.38 8.06 2.80
CA PHE A 37 17.67 8.28 2.15
C PHE A 37 18.59 9.18 2.99
N HIS A 38 18.10 10.36 3.41
CA HIS A 38 18.85 11.29 4.25
C HIS A 38 19.23 10.66 5.59
N TRP A 39 18.29 9.96 6.23
CA TRP A 39 18.53 9.25 7.48
C TRP A 39 19.60 8.17 7.33
N THR A 40 19.55 7.40 6.25
CA THR A 40 20.56 6.37 5.97
C THR A 40 21.94 7.00 5.79
N ARG A 41 22.05 8.10 5.03
CA ARG A 41 23.31 8.83 4.88
C ARG A 41 23.84 9.40 6.19
N HIS A 42 22.96 10.00 6.99
CA HIS A 42 23.33 10.55 8.29
C HIS A 42 23.88 9.47 9.22
N ILE A 43 23.22 8.31 9.30
CA ILE A 43 23.70 7.18 10.11
C ILE A 43 25.09 6.73 9.65
N HIS A 44 25.32 6.55 8.35
CA HIS A 44 26.61 6.12 7.82
C HIS A 44 27.73 7.16 7.98
N ALA A 45 27.38 8.45 8.08
CA ALA A 45 28.34 9.52 8.34
C ALA A 45 28.70 9.67 9.82
N THR A 46 27.78 9.33 10.73
CA THR A 46 27.93 9.59 12.18
C THR A 46 28.25 8.34 13.00
N HIS A 47 27.88 7.16 12.51
CA HIS A 47 28.03 5.89 13.21
C HIS A 47 28.85 4.92 12.36
N ASN A 48 29.73 4.14 13.00
CA ASN A 48 30.43 3.03 12.35
C ASN A 48 29.48 1.86 12.10
N VAL A 49 28.72 1.94 11.01
CA VAL A 49 27.84 0.87 10.55
C VAL A 49 28.59 0.02 9.53
N SER A 50 28.58 -1.30 9.72
CA SER A 50 29.30 -2.25 8.86
C SER A 50 28.63 -2.55 7.53
N GLN A 51 27.32 -2.30 7.45
CA GLN A 51 26.51 -2.54 6.25
C GLN A 51 26.75 -1.45 5.20
N VAL A 52 26.53 -1.75 3.93
CA VAL A 52 26.62 -0.74 2.86
C VAL A 52 25.32 0.10 2.87
N PRO A 53 25.37 1.43 2.65
CA PRO A 53 24.19 2.31 2.67
C PRO A 53 22.99 1.81 1.85
N GLU A 54 23.19 1.20 0.69
CA GLU A 54 22.09 0.69 -0.15
C GLU A 54 21.32 -0.42 0.57
N LEU A 55 22.03 -1.30 1.27
CA LEU A 55 21.44 -2.41 2.01
C LEU A 55 20.61 -1.91 3.20
N THR A 56 21.09 -0.87 3.89
CA THR A 56 20.37 -0.21 4.98
C THR A 56 19.07 0.43 4.48
N LEU A 57 19.13 1.13 3.33
CA LEU A 57 17.96 1.76 2.71
C LEU A 57 16.88 0.73 2.31
N ILE A 58 17.28 -0.39 1.71
CA ILE A 58 16.37 -1.49 1.33
C ILE A 58 15.65 -2.06 2.56
N LYS A 59 16.39 -2.27 3.66
CA LYS A 59 15.81 -2.79 4.91
C LYS A 59 14.79 -1.81 5.52
N PHE A 60 15.09 -0.51 5.51
CA PHE A 60 14.15 0.50 5.99
C PHE A 60 12.87 0.55 5.14
N ASN A 61 13.00 0.58 3.82
CA ASN A 61 11.85 0.61 2.91
C ASN A 61 10.99 -0.66 3.02
N THR A 62 11.60 -1.83 3.26
CA THR A 62 10.84 -3.06 3.48
C THR A 62 10.09 -3.05 4.81
N ARG A 63 10.66 -2.46 5.88
CA ARG A 63 9.95 -2.26 7.15
C ARG A 63 8.76 -1.32 6.97
N LEU A 64 8.98 -0.20 6.27
CA LEU A 64 7.93 0.76 5.94
C LEU A 64 6.78 0.07 5.18
N LEU A 65 7.10 -0.72 4.14
CA LEU A 65 6.11 -1.47 3.38
C LEU A 65 5.25 -2.39 4.27
N ARG A 66 5.85 -3.10 5.22
CA ARG A 66 5.11 -3.97 6.14
C ARG A 66 4.14 -3.19 7.02
N ILE A 67 4.55 -2.01 7.50
CA ILE A 67 3.68 -1.12 8.28
C ILE A 67 2.50 -0.66 7.40
N LEU A 68 2.76 -0.27 6.16
CA LEU A 68 1.71 0.11 5.21
C LEU A 68 0.73 -1.04 4.96
N CYS A 69 1.23 -2.27 4.75
CA CYS A 69 0.37 -3.45 4.59
C CYS A 69 -0.50 -3.72 5.83
N LEU A 70 0.02 -3.51 7.06
CA LEU A 70 -0.78 -3.65 8.28
C LEU A 70 -1.91 -2.62 8.36
N VAL A 71 -1.62 -1.36 7.98
CA VAL A 71 -2.63 -0.29 7.94
C VAL A 71 -3.70 -0.58 6.90
N LEU A 72 -3.30 -1.04 5.70
CA LEU A 72 -4.26 -1.41 4.66
C LEU A 72 -5.11 -2.62 5.08
N LEU A 73 -4.50 -3.63 5.71
CA LEU A 73 -5.24 -4.78 6.23
C LEU A 73 -6.28 -4.37 7.29
N SER A 74 -5.97 -3.43 8.17
CA SER A 74 -6.94 -2.98 9.18
C SER A 74 -8.12 -2.23 8.55
N ILE A 75 -7.86 -1.45 7.49
CA ILE A 75 -8.90 -0.80 6.69
C ILE A 75 -9.80 -1.85 6.00
N GLN A 76 -9.21 -2.88 5.40
CA GLN A 76 -9.98 -3.94 4.72
C GLN A 76 -10.74 -4.83 5.70
N LEU A 77 -10.22 -5.04 6.92
CA LEU A 77 -10.92 -5.77 7.98
C LEU A 77 -12.20 -5.02 8.41
N ALA A 78 -12.16 -3.70 8.50
CA ALA A 78 -13.34 -2.89 8.79
C ALA A 78 -14.41 -3.02 7.70
N LEU A 79 -13.99 -3.09 6.43
CA LEU A 79 -14.91 -3.34 5.31
C LEU A 79 -15.50 -4.75 5.35
N CYS A 80 -14.69 -5.77 5.68
CA CYS A 80 -15.15 -7.15 5.84
C CYS A 80 -16.19 -7.26 6.97
N ALA A 81 -15.92 -6.68 8.14
CA ALA A 81 -16.86 -6.66 9.26
C ALA A 81 -18.16 -5.95 8.89
N HIS A 82 -18.08 -4.87 8.11
CA HIS A 82 -19.27 -4.19 7.60
C HIS A 82 -20.07 -5.08 6.65
N ALA A 83 -19.43 -5.73 5.68
CA ALA A 83 -20.08 -6.64 4.74
C ALA A 83 -20.80 -7.79 5.47
N MET A 84 -20.21 -8.35 6.53
CA MET A 84 -20.83 -9.39 7.36
C MET A 84 -22.00 -8.89 8.20
N SER A 85 -22.04 -7.60 8.53
CA SER A 85 -23.10 -7.01 9.36
C SER A 85 -24.39 -6.69 8.58
N MET A 86 -24.33 -6.68 7.24
CA MET A 86 -25.49 -6.37 6.42
C MET A 86 -26.38 -7.61 6.29
N PRO A 87 -27.69 -7.53 6.60
CA PRO A 87 -28.59 -8.66 6.46
C PRO A 87 -28.68 -9.08 5.00
N ASP A 88 -28.74 -10.40 4.75
CA ASP A 88 -28.92 -10.98 3.42
C ASP A 88 -30.25 -10.51 2.81
N SER A 89 -30.22 -9.34 2.18
CA SER A 89 -31.27 -8.98 1.23
C SER A 89 -31.04 -9.93 0.06
N GLY A 90 -31.89 -10.93 -0.16
CA GLY A 90 -31.79 -11.93 -1.24
C GLY A 90 -31.77 -11.38 -2.69
N LYS A 91 -31.46 -10.10 -2.88
CA LYS A 91 -31.09 -9.43 -4.13
C LYS A 91 -29.56 -9.40 -4.24
N SER A 92 -29.01 -9.62 -5.43
CA SER A 92 -27.56 -9.59 -5.67
C SER A 92 -26.94 -8.32 -5.08
N SER A 93 -26.20 -8.45 -3.99
CA SER A 93 -25.44 -7.33 -3.43
C SER A 93 -24.36 -6.93 -4.42
N SER A 94 -24.09 -5.63 -4.48
CA SER A 94 -22.98 -5.09 -5.26
C SER A 94 -21.69 -5.81 -4.91
N PHE A 95 -20.84 -6.16 -5.89
CA PHE A 95 -19.50 -6.72 -5.64
C PHE A 95 -18.68 -5.89 -4.63
N PHE A 96 -18.87 -4.58 -4.61
CA PHE A 96 -18.15 -3.67 -3.72
C PHE A 96 -18.63 -3.72 -2.27
N ASP A 97 -19.88 -4.09 -2.06
CA ASP A 97 -20.51 -4.20 -0.73
C ASP A 97 -20.57 -5.65 -0.25
N SER A 98 -20.28 -6.61 -1.15
CA SER A 98 -20.20 -8.03 -0.84
C SER A 98 -18.88 -8.39 -0.17
N LEU A 99 -18.86 -9.56 0.48
CA LEU A 99 -17.69 -10.09 1.17
C LEU A 99 -16.49 -10.36 0.24
N GLY A 100 -16.73 -10.51 -1.07
CA GLY A 100 -15.73 -10.93 -2.05
C GLY A 100 -14.57 -9.94 -2.19
N ARG A 101 -14.87 -8.63 -2.33
CA ARG A 101 -13.85 -7.58 -2.45
C ARG A 101 -12.95 -7.49 -1.21
N PRO A 102 -13.45 -7.28 0.02
CA PRO A 102 -12.60 -7.14 1.19
C PRO A 102 -11.78 -8.41 1.47
N LEU A 103 -12.34 -9.61 1.28
CA LEU A 103 -11.58 -10.86 1.45
C LEU A 103 -10.45 -10.98 0.42
N GLY A 104 -10.74 -10.72 -0.85
CA GLY A 104 -9.73 -10.72 -1.92
C GLY A 104 -8.61 -9.71 -1.63
N ALA A 105 -8.96 -8.52 -1.18
CA ALA A 105 -8.01 -7.49 -0.77
C ALA A 105 -7.15 -7.93 0.42
N MET A 106 -7.75 -8.52 1.46
CA MET A 106 -7.01 -9.03 2.61
C MET A 106 -6.01 -10.12 2.22
N LEU A 107 -6.43 -11.08 1.39
CA LEU A 107 -5.54 -12.13 0.88
C LEU A 107 -4.40 -11.52 0.06
N GLY A 108 -4.71 -10.59 -0.82
CA GLY A 108 -3.73 -9.86 -1.63
C GLY A 108 -2.69 -9.11 -0.80
N LEU A 109 -3.15 -8.36 0.22
CA LEU A 109 -2.29 -7.57 1.11
C LEU A 109 -1.46 -8.44 2.07
N ALA A 110 -1.97 -9.60 2.49
CA ALA A 110 -1.23 -10.55 3.31
C ALA A 110 0.06 -11.02 2.61
N PHE A 111 0.04 -11.11 1.28
CA PHE A 111 1.24 -11.43 0.51
C PHE A 111 2.30 -10.32 0.52
N GLY A 112 1.94 -9.06 0.80
CA GLY A 112 2.88 -7.95 0.99
C GLY A 112 3.85 -8.14 2.16
N PHE A 113 3.49 -8.93 3.18
CA PHE A 113 4.39 -9.33 4.27
C PHE A 113 5.52 -10.26 3.81
N SER A 114 5.27 -10.99 2.72
CA SER A 114 6.15 -11.99 2.17
C SER A 114 7.08 -11.44 1.09
N THR A 115 7.28 -10.13 1.01
CA THR A 115 8.16 -9.46 0.02
C THR A 115 9.64 -9.88 0.08
N ASN A 116 10.03 -10.75 1.02
CA ASN A 116 11.30 -11.48 0.98
C ASN A 116 11.36 -12.57 -0.11
N LEU A 117 10.24 -12.90 -0.76
CA LEU A 117 10.13 -13.90 -1.82
C LEU A 117 10.72 -13.43 -3.16
N HIS A 118 10.74 -14.36 -4.13
CA HIS A 118 11.26 -14.21 -5.49
C HIS A 118 10.76 -12.94 -6.19
N ALA A 119 11.53 -12.41 -7.15
CA ALA A 119 11.20 -11.17 -7.87
C ALA A 119 9.80 -11.22 -8.51
N SER A 120 9.45 -12.36 -9.13
CA SER A 120 8.12 -12.60 -9.73
C SER A 120 6.97 -12.39 -8.74
N PHE A 121 7.18 -12.76 -7.48
CA PHE A 121 6.16 -12.62 -6.44
C PHE A 121 5.95 -11.15 -6.05
N ARG A 122 7.00 -10.33 -6.09
CA ARG A 122 6.87 -8.89 -5.83
C ARG A 122 6.11 -8.18 -6.94
N ILE A 123 6.33 -8.58 -8.19
CA ILE A 123 5.56 -8.07 -9.33
C ILE A 123 4.09 -8.43 -9.17
N PHE A 124 3.79 -9.66 -8.74
CA PHE A 124 2.43 -10.05 -8.40
C PHE A 124 1.80 -9.14 -7.33
N VAL A 125 2.53 -8.82 -6.24
CA VAL A 125 2.05 -7.88 -5.21
C VAL A 125 1.80 -6.48 -5.78
N VAL A 126 2.68 -5.96 -6.65
CA VAL A 126 2.47 -4.67 -7.34
C VAL A 126 1.19 -4.71 -8.17
N PHE A 127 0.96 -5.79 -8.91
CA PHE A 127 -0.26 -5.96 -9.71
C PHE A 127 -1.51 -6.00 -8.84
N VAL A 128 -1.48 -6.73 -7.72
CA VAL A 128 -2.60 -6.78 -6.76
C VAL A 128 -2.90 -5.38 -6.21
N LEU A 129 -1.89 -4.62 -5.79
CA LEU A 129 -2.08 -3.25 -5.29
C LEU A 129 -2.67 -2.33 -6.37
N LEU A 130 -2.24 -2.48 -7.63
CA LEU A 130 -2.81 -1.73 -8.75
C LEU A 130 -4.30 -2.05 -8.96
N VAL A 131 -4.67 -3.33 -8.88
CA VAL A 131 -6.08 -3.76 -8.97
C VAL A 131 -6.89 -3.17 -7.83
N LEU A 132 -6.35 -3.16 -6.60
CA LEU A 132 -7.03 -2.55 -5.45
C LEU A 132 -7.26 -1.05 -5.65
N VAL A 133 -6.24 -0.30 -6.08
CA VAL A 133 -6.38 1.13 -6.40
C VAL A 133 -7.50 1.36 -7.41
N ALA A 134 -7.58 0.54 -8.46
CA ALA A 134 -8.64 0.63 -9.47
C ALA A 134 -10.02 0.32 -8.88
N LEU A 135 -10.16 -0.76 -8.10
CA LEU A 135 -11.41 -1.14 -7.47
C LEU A 135 -11.90 -0.08 -6.47
N ASP A 136 -10.99 0.47 -5.66
CA ASP A 136 -11.28 1.51 -4.67
C ASP A 136 -11.67 2.83 -5.36
N THR A 137 -11.07 3.14 -6.50
CA THR A 137 -11.48 4.28 -7.33
C THR A 137 -12.88 4.10 -7.90
N VAL A 138 -13.19 2.91 -8.43
CA VAL A 138 -14.52 2.62 -8.99
C VAL A 138 -15.59 2.64 -7.89
N SER A 139 -15.30 2.09 -6.70
CA SER A 139 -16.25 2.11 -5.59
C SER A 139 -16.51 3.51 -5.07
N GLU A 140 -15.48 4.34 -4.98
CA GLU A 140 -15.60 5.73 -4.55
C GLU A 140 -16.55 6.51 -5.48
N VAL A 141 -16.34 6.43 -6.80
CA VAL A 141 -17.21 7.05 -7.81
C VAL A 141 -18.64 6.53 -7.69
N ARG A 142 -18.81 5.22 -7.48
CA ARG A 142 -20.13 4.60 -7.29
C ARG A 142 -20.84 5.14 -6.05
N TYR A 143 -20.16 5.25 -4.92
CA TYR A 143 -20.75 5.76 -3.68
C TYR A 143 -21.19 7.21 -3.83
N VAL A 144 -20.40 8.05 -4.49
CA VAL A 144 -20.78 9.44 -4.79
C VAL A 144 -21.97 9.51 -5.74
N SER A 145 -22.03 8.65 -6.75
CA SER A 145 -23.17 8.56 -7.66
C SER A 145 -24.47 8.20 -6.92
N ILE A 146 -24.44 7.20 -6.04
CA ILE A 146 -25.61 6.79 -5.24
C ILE A 146 -26.07 7.96 -4.35
N LEU A 147 -25.12 8.67 -3.73
CA LEU A 147 -25.42 9.78 -2.83
C LEU A 147 -26.10 10.95 -3.56
N SER A 148 -25.62 11.27 -4.75
CA SER A 148 -26.18 12.35 -5.58
C SER A 148 -27.53 11.99 -6.17
N CYS A 149 -27.73 10.72 -6.50
CA CYS A 149 -29.01 10.21 -6.97
C CYS A 149 -30.07 10.23 -5.85
N GLY A 150 -29.68 9.87 -4.61
CA GLY A 150 -30.55 10.00 -3.44
C GLY A 150 -30.94 11.45 -3.10
N LYS A 151 -30.03 12.42 -3.31
CA LYS A 151 -30.36 13.85 -3.15
C LYS A 151 -31.42 14.34 -4.13
N LYS A 152 -31.48 13.75 -5.33
CA LYS A 152 -32.49 14.06 -6.36
C LYS A 152 -33.84 13.38 -6.09
N GLY A 153 -34.01 12.70 -4.95
CA GLY A 153 -35.27 12.04 -4.57
C GLY A 153 -35.55 10.74 -5.32
N ALA A 154 -34.59 10.22 -6.09
CA ALA A 154 -34.73 8.97 -6.82
C ALA A 154 -34.31 7.76 -5.96
N VAL A 155 -34.97 6.61 -6.15
CA VAL A 155 -34.64 5.36 -5.47
C VAL A 155 -33.46 4.68 -6.18
N CYS A 156 -32.24 5.03 -5.77
CA CYS A 156 -31.02 4.63 -6.48
C CYS A 156 -30.22 3.52 -5.77
N SER A 157 -30.75 2.98 -4.68
CA SER A 157 -30.22 1.81 -3.99
C SER A 157 -31.33 0.81 -3.73
N ALA A 158 -31.06 -0.47 -4.01
CA ALA A 158 -31.95 -1.57 -3.68
C ALA A 158 -31.95 -1.91 -2.17
N SER A 159 -31.01 -1.35 -1.39
CA SER A 159 -30.85 -1.63 0.03
C SER A 159 -31.29 -0.43 0.88
N ALA A 160 -32.35 -0.63 1.66
CA ALA A 160 -32.89 0.34 2.62
C ALA A 160 -31.96 0.58 3.84
N ALA A 161 -30.92 -0.25 4.00
CA ALA A 161 -30.03 -0.21 5.16
C ALA A 161 -28.88 0.82 5.06
N ILE A 162 -28.62 1.38 3.88
CA ILE A 162 -27.44 2.23 3.67
C ILE A 162 -27.81 3.71 3.80
N THR A 163 -27.43 4.32 4.93
CA THR A 163 -27.67 5.74 5.21
C THR A 163 -26.65 6.66 4.50
N PRO A 164 -27.01 7.89 4.11
CA PRO A 164 -26.11 8.81 3.41
C PRO A 164 -24.82 9.12 4.18
N THR A 165 -24.89 9.13 5.51
CA THR A 165 -23.70 9.31 6.37
C THR A 165 -22.72 8.15 6.26
N ARG A 166 -23.22 6.91 6.13
CA ARG A 166 -22.39 5.72 5.93
C ARG A 166 -21.72 5.73 4.55
N LEU A 167 -22.44 6.10 3.48
CA LEU A 167 -21.84 6.24 2.14
C LEU A 167 -20.67 7.22 2.13
N LYS A 168 -20.80 8.39 2.79
CA LYS A 168 -19.70 9.36 2.89
C LYS A 168 -18.47 8.77 3.58
N LEU A 169 -18.68 7.99 4.63
CA LEU A 169 -17.59 7.36 5.38
C LEU A 169 -16.90 6.28 4.54
N LEU A 170 -17.66 5.48 3.78
CA LEU A 170 -17.11 4.49 2.85
C LEU A 170 -16.31 5.15 1.72
N ALA A 171 -16.81 6.25 1.15
CA ALA A 171 -16.09 7.02 0.13
C ALA A 171 -14.81 7.65 0.69
N ALA A 172 -14.85 8.25 1.88
CA ALA A 172 -13.67 8.80 2.53
C ALA A 172 -12.62 7.73 2.83
N ARG A 173 -13.06 6.55 3.28
CA ARG A 173 -12.19 5.37 3.48
C ARG A 173 -11.52 4.94 2.18
N ASP A 174 -12.25 4.85 1.06
CA ASP A 174 -11.68 4.49 -0.23
C ASP A 174 -10.63 5.52 -0.71
N LEU A 175 -10.88 6.82 -0.52
CA LEU A 175 -9.88 7.86 -0.84
C LEU A 175 -8.58 7.69 -0.03
N VAL A 176 -8.71 7.37 1.25
CA VAL A 176 -7.55 7.09 2.12
C VAL A 176 -6.84 5.81 1.66
N ALA A 177 -7.59 4.76 1.35
CA ALA A 177 -7.04 3.50 0.85
C ALA A 177 -6.27 3.70 -0.46
N ILE A 178 -6.82 4.43 -1.44
CA ILE A 178 -6.13 4.78 -2.70
C ILE A 178 -4.76 5.41 -2.44
N ALA A 179 -4.68 6.38 -1.52
CA ALA A 179 -3.43 7.06 -1.20
C ALA A 179 -2.40 6.08 -0.59
N PHE A 180 -2.81 5.23 0.36
CA PHE A 180 -1.94 4.25 1.00
C PHE A 180 -1.53 3.10 0.06
N GLU A 181 -2.45 2.62 -0.78
CA GLU A 181 -2.20 1.56 -1.76
C GLU A 181 -1.23 2.03 -2.84
N LEU A 182 -1.43 3.25 -3.36
CA LEU A 182 -0.50 3.89 -4.29
C LEU A 182 0.90 4.04 -3.68
N TRP A 183 0.97 4.54 -2.44
CA TRP A 183 2.24 4.67 -1.73
C TRP A 183 2.92 3.31 -1.53
N SER A 184 2.19 2.32 -1.05
CA SER A 184 2.67 0.94 -0.87
C SER A 184 3.16 0.32 -2.19
N MET A 185 2.44 0.54 -3.28
CA MET A 185 2.78 0.07 -4.62
C MET A 185 4.12 0.66 -5.08
N LEU A 186 4.33 1.97 -4.90
CA LEU A 186 5.58 2.64 -5.26
C LEU A 186 6.77 2.15 -4.43
N VAL A 187 6.58 1.96 -3.11
CA VAL A 187 7.62 1.37 -2.25
C VAL A 187 7.96 -0.05 -2.73
N THR A 188 6.96 -0.86 -3.08
CA THR A 188 7.17 -2.23 -3.58
C THR A 188 7.89 -2.25 -4.93
N ALA A 189 7.53 -1.35 -5.85
CA ALA A 189 8.19 -1.19 -7.14
C ALA A 189 9.65 -0.78 -6.96
N PHE A 190 9.92 0.22 -6.11
CA PHE A 190 11.28 0.63 -5.76
C PHE A 190 12.12 -0.53 -5.19
N LEU A 191 11.56 -1.30 -4.26
CA LEU A 191 12.24 -2.47 -3.69
C LEU A 191 12.53 -3.54 -4.74
N SER A 192 11.60 -3.74 -5.69
CA SER A 192 11.76 -4.72 -6.77
C SER A 192 12.92 -4.34 -7.70
N VAL A 193 12.98 -3.08 -8.12
CA VAL A 193 14.08 -2.55 -8.94
C VAL A 193 15.39 -2.58 -8.19
N SER A 194 15.41 -2.06 -6.96
CA SER A 194 16.62 -1.97 -6.13
C SER A 194 17.23 -3.35 -5.89
N ILE A 195 16.39 -4.33 -5.53
CA ILE A 195 16.87 -5.69 -5.29
C ILE A 195 17.32 -6.32 -6.60
N GLY A 196 16.60 -6.14 -7.71
CA GLY A 196 17.02 -6.63 -9.03
C GLY A 196 18.42 -6.15 -9.43
N ILE A 197 18.71 -4.85 -9.25
CA ILE A 197 20.03 -4.28 -9.50
C ILE A 197 21.08 -4.86 -8.54
N CYS A 198 20.71 -5.04 -7.27
CA CYS A 198 21.60 -5.55 -6.22
C CYS A 198 21.89 -7.05 -6.30
N VAL A 199 21.06 -7.88 -6.96
CA VAL A 199 21.28 -9.34 -7.05
C VAL A 199 22.59 -9.68 -7.77
N SER A 200 23.05 -8.81 -8.67
CA SER A 200 24.36 -8.94 -9.34
C SER A 200 25.56 -8.79 -8.38
N ARG A 201 25.38 -8.11 -7.24
CA ARG A 201 26.46 -7.73 -6.31
C ARG A 201 26.34 -8.32 -4.91
N TYR A 202 25.14 -8.70 -4.47
CA TYR A 202 24.88 -9.13 -3.10
C TYR A 202 24.09 -10.43 -3.05
N SER A 203 24.46 -11.32 -2.12
CA SER A 203 23.77 -12.59 -1.94
C SER A 203 22.38 -12.40 -1.30
N HIS A 204 21.44 -13.31 -1.60
CA HIS A 204 20.09 -13.31 -0.98
C HIS A 204 20.12 -13.30 0.56
N ARG A 205 21.18 -13.84 1.18
CA ARG A 205 21.36 -13.85 2.65
C ARG A 205 21.64 -12.45 3.20
N GLN A 206 22.39 -11.61 2.50
CA GLN A 206 22.69 -10.23 2.93
C GLN A 206 21.47 -9.31 2.81
N LEU A 207 20.59 -9.57 1.83
CA LEU A 207 19.34 -8.85 1.63
C LEU A 207 18.23 -9.23 2.62
N SER A 208 18.38 -10.33 3.36
CA SER A 208 17.40 -10.77 4.35
C SER A 208 17.39 -9.87 5.58
N ILE A 209 16.20 -9.45 5.99
CA ILE A 209 15.97 -8.69 7.23
C ILE A 209 16.10 -9.58 8.48
N ARG A 210 15.93 -10.91 8.32
CA ARG A 210 15.82 -11.87 9.44
C ARG A 210 17.13 -12.49 9.88
N ASN A 211 18.20 -12.44 9.08
CA ASN A 211 19.48 -13.07 9.42
C ASN A 211 20.57 -12.04 9.72
N PRO A 212 20.73 -11.61 10.99
CA PRO A 212 21.86 -10.78 11.40
C PRO A 212 23.18 -11.57 11.42
N TYR A 213 23.15 -12.91 11.47
CA TYR A 213 24.34 -13.76 11.64
C TYR A 213 25.34 -13.75 10.47
N SER A 214 24.92 -13.44 9.23
CA SER A 214 25.88 -13.24 8.13
C SER A 214 26.68 -11.95 8.26
N ASN A 215 26.15 -10.93 8.95
CA ASN A 215 26.94 -9.75 9.28
C ASN A 215 28.03 -10.07 10.29
N ILE A 216 27.85 -11.08 11.16
CA ILE A 216 28.85 -11.42 12.19
C ILE A 216 30.11 -11.99 11.54
N ARG A 217 29.98 -12.82 10.48
CA ARG A 217 31.14 -13.36 9.76
C ARG A 217 31.89 -12.28 8.98
N ASP A 218 31.18 -11.40 8.29
CA ASP A 218 31.77 -10.26 7.57
C ASP A 218 32.37 -9.22 8.55
N LEU A 219 31.72 -8.99 9.70
CA LEU A 219 32.26 -8.16 10.79
C LEU A 219 33.51 -8.79 11.40
N LEU A 220 33.49 -10.08 11.72
CA LEU A 220 34.64 -10.81 12.26
C LEU A 220 35.81 -10.82 11.28
N ALA A 221 35.56 -11.02 9.98
CA ALA A 221 36.62 -10.97 8.96
C ALA A 221 37.22 -9.56 8.80
N LYS A 222 36.41 -8.50 8.99
CA LYS A 222 36.88 -7.11 8.89
C LYS A 222 37.59 -6.63 10.16
N GLN A 223 37.21 -7.15 11.32
CA GLN A 223 37.77 -6.81 12.63
C GLN A 223 38.97 -7.70 13.01
N HIS A 224 39.06 -8.88 12.39
CA HIS A 224 40.17 -9.82 12.49
C HIS A 224 40.54 -10.35 11.09
N PRO A 225 41.29 -9.57 10.28
CA PRO A 225 41.69 -9.98 8.92
C PRO A 225 42.50 -11.29 8.90
N GLU A 226 43.18 -11.61 10.01
CA GLU A 226 43.89 -12.85 10.32
C GLU A 226 43.05 -14.13 10.10
N LEU A 227 41.73 -14.06 10.34
CA LEU A 227 40.81 -15.20 10.24
C LEU A 227 40.46 -15.56 8.79
N SER A 228 40.68 -14.66 7.83
CA SER A 228 40.41 -14.91 6.41
C SER A 228 41.48 -15.77 5.72
N LEU A 229 42.71 -15.78 6.26
CA LEU A 229 43.88 -16.46 5.68
C LEU A 229 43.94 -17.97 5.97
N LYS A 230 43.13 -18.49 6.90
CA LYS A 230 43.17 -19.91 7.30
C LYS A 230 42.28 -20.86 6.49
N HIS A 231 41.63 -20.40 5.43
CA HIS A 231 40.72 -21.24 4.62
C HIS A 231 41.08 -21.36 3.13
N THR A 232 42.35 -21.14 2.78
CA THR A 232 42.92 -21.70 1.54
C THR A 232 43.66 -23.00 1.86
N VAL A 233 42.89 -24.08 2.07
CA VAL A 233 43.24 -25.47 1.74
C VAL A 233 41.94 -26.19 1.35
#